data_AF-A0A6B2GIS7-F1
#
_entry.id   AF-A0A6B2GIS7-F1
#
_cell.length_a   1.000
_cell.length_b   1.000
_cell.length_c   1.000
_cell.angle_alpha   90.00
_cell.angle_beta   90.00
_cell.angle_gamma   90.00
#
_symmetry.space_group_name_H-M   'P 1'
#
loop_
_entity.id
_entity.type
_entity.pdbx_description
1 polymer ?
#
loop_
_entity_poly.entity_id
_entity_poly.type
_entity_poly.pdbx_seq_one_letter_code
_entity_poly.pdbx_strand_id
1 'polypeptide(L)'
;LASYEYFKAVDTKILNRPIITPIFKDLTKGKLKVVSFFAKRARGLMLRYIIDNDIETIENIKNFNSEGYTFDNKLSNNLQFVFTR
;
A
#
# COMPACT_ATOMS: atom_id res chain seq x y z
N LEU A 1 -6.84 0.21 -4.19
CA LEU A 1 -6.48 0.27 -2.75
C LEU A 1 -7.66 -0.17 -1.86
N ALA A 2 -8.18 -1.39 -2.07
CA ALA A 2 -9.36 -1.89 -1.34
C ALA A 2 -8.97 -2.71 -0.10
N SER A 3 -9.92 -2.98 0.80
CA SER A 3 -9.74 -4.08 1.76
C SER A 3 -9.77 -5.42 1.03
N TYR A 4 -9.27 -6.47 1.69
CA TYR A 4 -9.27 -7.81 1.13
C TYR A 4 -10.69 -8.34 0.86
N GLU A 5 -11.66 -8.01 1.73
CA GLU A 5 -13.06 -8.43 1.59
C GLU A 5 -13.68 -7.91 0.28
N TYR A 6 -13.47 -6.63 -0.05
CA TYR A 6 -13.94 -6.07 -1.31
C TYR A 6 -13.13 -6.57 -2.49
N PHE A 7 -11.81 -6.76 -2.34
CA PHE A 7 -10.97 -7.26 -3.41
C PHE A 7 -11.34 -8.68 -3.86
N LYS A 8 -11.87 -9.53 -2.96
CA LYS A 8 -12.37 -10.86 -3.32
C LYS A 8 -13.50 -10.86 -4.36
N ALA A 9 -14.24 -9.76 -4.48
CA ALA A 9 -15.29 -9.64 -5.49
C ALA A 9 -14.74 -9.37 -6.90
N VAL A 10 -13.45 -9.06 -7.03
CA VAL A 10 -12.80 -8.79 -8.31
C VAL A 10 -12.36 -10.11 -8.94
N ASP A 11 -12.79 -10.37 -10.17
CA ASP A 11 -12.22 -11.46 -10.96
C ASP A 11 -10.82 -11.06 -11.45
N THR A 12 -9.79 -11.63 -10.83
CA THR A 12 -8.41 -11.33 -11.20
C THR A 12 -7.99 -12.00 -12.51
N LYS A 13 -8.74 -12.98 -13.02
CA LYS A 13 -8.38 -13.71 -14.25
C LYS A 13 -8.57 -12.86 -15.50
N ILE A 14 -9.50 -11.91 -15.45
CA ILE A 14 -9.76 -10.97 -16.56
C ILE A 14 -8.81 -9.76 -16.55
N LEU A 15 -8.01 -9.60 -15.49
CA LEU A 15 -7.05 -8.50 -15.37
C LEU A 15 -5.72 -8.90 -16.02
N ASN A 16 -5.45 -8.38 -17.22
CA ASN A 16 -4.20 -8.61 -17.96
C ASN A 16 -3.01 -7.78 -17.45
N ARG A 17 -3.00 -7.40 -16.17
CA ARG A 17 -1.96 -6.55 -15.57
C ARG A 17 -1.61 -7.02 -14.16
N PRO A 18 -0.34 -6.85 -13.74
CA PRO A 18 0.08 -7.20 -12.38
C PRO A 18 -0.67 -6.34 -11.35
N ILE A 19 -1.09 -6.98 -10.26
CA ILE A 19 -1.83 -6.32 -9.18
C ILE A 19 -0.85 -6.04 -8.04
N ILE A 20 -0.51 -4.77 -7.86
CA ILE A 20 0.32 -4.32 -6.74
C ILE A 20 -0.55 -4.10 -5.50
N THR A 21 -0.12 -4.67 -4.38
CA THR A 21 -0.79 -4.59 -3.08
C THR A 21 0.06 -3.83 -2.07
N PRO A 22 -0.27 -2.55 -1.79
CA PRO A 22 0.35 -1.82 -0.69
C PRO A 22 -0.11 -2.35 0.68
N ILE A 23 0.85 -2.57 1.58
CA ILE A 23 0.64 -3.07 2.94
C ILE A 23 1.25 -2.04 3.90
N PHE A 24 0.42 -1.48 4.78
CA PHE A 24 0.85 -0.50 5.78
C PHE A 24 1.02 -1.19 7.13
N LYS A 25 2.21 -1.10 7.71
CA LYS A 25 2.55 -1.65 9.02
C LYS A 25 2.99 -0.53 9.96
N ASP A 26 2.57 -0.61 11.20
CA ASP A 26 2.98 0.30 12.27
C ASP A 26 3.75 -0.48 13.33
N LEU A 27 4.80 0.14 13.87
CA LEU A 27 5.57 -0.39 14.98
C LEU A 27 4.75 -0.29 16.26
N THR A 28 4.25 -1.42 16.73
CA THR A 28 3.45 -1.51 17.95
C THR A 28 4.06 -2.51 18.90
N LYS A 29 4.36 -2.08 20.14
CA LYS A 29 4.99 -2.93 21.16
C LYS A 29 6.26 -3.64 20.65
N GLY A 30 7.09 -2.92 19.89
CA GLY A 30 8.35 -3.42 19.32
C GLY A 30 8.22 -4.36 18.12
N LYS A 31 7.02 -4.53 17.54
CA LYS A 31 6.80 -5.36 16.35
C LYS A 31 5.98 -4.63 15.29
N LEU A 32 6.41 -4.74 14.02
CA LEU A 32 5.66 -4.20 12.88
C LEU A 32 4.41 -5.04 12.63
N LYS A 33 3.23 -4.41 12.67
CA LYS A 33 1.94 -5.07 12.42
C LYS A 33 1.00 -4.17 11.65
N VAL A 34 0.07 -4.76 10.92
CA VAL A 34 -1.02 -4.01 10.29
C VAL A 34 -2.01 -3.60 11.38
N VAL A 35 -2.08 -2.31 11.68
CA VAL A 35 -3.09 -1.75 12.58
C VAL A 35 -4.26 -1.27 11.73
N SER A 36 -5.40 -1.95 11.78
CA SER A 36 -6.49 -1.79 10.81
C SER A 36 -7.00 -0.35 10.65
N PHE A 37 -7.05 0.43 11.74
CA PHE A 37 -7.46 1.84 11.69
C PHE A 37 -6.48 2.67 10.85
N PHE A 38 -5.18 2.58 11.13
CA PHE A 38 -4.14 3.30 10.38
C PHE A 38 -4.02 2.78 8.96
N ALA A 39 -4.10 1.47 8.73
CA ALA A 39 -4.04 0.90 7.39
C ALA A 39 -5.18 1.38 6.48
N LYS A 40 -6.40 1.57 7.03
CA LYS A 40 -7.53 2.14 6.28
C LYS A 40 -7.25 3.60 5.89
N ARG A 41 -6.76 4.41 6.83
CA ARG A 41 -6.36 5.81 6.58
C ARG A 41 -5.24 5.91 5.55
N ALA A 42 -4.19 5.11 5.70
CA ALA A 42 -3.03 5.08 4.82
C ALA A 42 -3.38 4.70 3.37
N ARG A 43 -4.37 3.82 3.15
CA ARG A 43 -4.90 3.56 1.79
C ARG A 43 -5.51 4.81 1.16
N GLY A 44 -6.25 5.60 1.93
CA GLY A 44 -6.81 6.87 1.46
C GLY A 44 -5.71 7.88 1.13
N LEU A 45 -4.71 8.00 2.01
CA LEU A 45 -3.55 8.87 1.80
C LEU A 45 -2.75 8.48 0.56
N MET A 46 -2.50 7.19 0.34
CA MET A 46 -1.81 6.70 -0.85
C MET A 46 -2.58 7.05 -2.12
N LEU A 47 -3.90 6.89 -2.12
CA LEU A 47 -4.73 7.28 -3.26
C LEU A 47 -4.63 8.78 -3.52
N ARG A 48 -4.73 9.58 -2.46
CA ARG A 48 -4.58 11.04 -2.51
C ARG A 48 -3.22 11.44 -3.06
N TYR A 49 -2.13 10.83 -2.58
CA TYR A 49 -0.77 11.05 -3.08
C TYR A 49 -0.64 10.73 -4.56
N ILE A 50 -1.19 9.59 -5.02
CA ILE A 50 -1.16 9.20 -6.43
C ILE A 50 -1.84 10.24 -7.31
N ILE A 51 -3.01 10.72 -6.90
CA ILE A 51 -3.79 11.71 -7.66
C ILE A 51 -3.14 13.09 -7.61
N ASP A 52 -2.76 13.57 -6.42
CA ASP A 52 -2.24 14.94 -6.24
C ASP A 52 -0.87 15.15 -6.91
N ASN A 53 -0.13 14.08 -7.20
CA ASN A 53 1.21 14.14 -7.81
C ASN A 53 1.25 13.50 -9.20
N ASP A 54 0.09 13.21 -9.81
CA ASP A 54 -0.02 12.59 -11.14
C ASP A 54 0.93 11.39 -11.32
N ILE A 55 0.87 10.45 -10.37
CA ILE A 55 1.81 9.32 -10.32
C ILE A 55 1.41 8.28 -11.39
N GLU A 56 2.25 8.14 -12.42
CA GLU A 56 2.01 7.19 -13.52
C GLU A 56 2.86 5.91 -13.44
N THR A 57 3.90 5.88 -12.61
CA THR A 57 4.85 4.76 -12.54
C THR A 57 4.89 4.08 -11.18
N ILE A 58 5.14 2.78 -11.18
CA ILE A 58 5.24 1.96 -9.97
C ILE A 58 6.39 2.42 -9.06
N GLU A 59 7.50 2.86 -9.64
CA GLU A 59 8.64 3.37 -8.87
C GLU A 59 8.28 4.64 -8.09
N ASN A 60 7.50 5.53 -8.69
CA ASN A 60 7.07 6.76 -8.02
C ASN A 60 6.09 6.50 -6.86
N ILE A 61 5.37 5.36 -6.86
CA ILE A 61 4.52 4.93 -5.74
C ILE A 61 5.38 4.58 -4.51
N LYS A 62 6.59 4.04 -4.70
CA LYS A 62 7.49 3.71 -3.58
C LYS A 62 7.95 4.95 -2.81
N ASN A 63 7.86 6.13 -3.42
CA ASN A 63 8.19 7.41 -2.78
C ASN A 63 7.09 7.95 -1.86
N PHE A 64 5.94 7.25 -1.75
CA PHE A 64 4.90 7.62 -0.79
C PHE A 64 5.45 7.73 0.64
N ASN A 65 5.25 8.90 1.24
CA ASN A 65 5.84 9.24 2.53
C ASN A 65 4.88 9.95 3.51
N SER A 66 3.57 9.88 3.25
CA SER A 66 2.59 10.59 4.10
C SER A 66 2.54 10.02 5.51
N GLU A 67 2.39 10.91 6.49
CA GLU A 67 2.29 10.56 7.92
C GLU A 67 3.43 9.70 8.47
N GLY A 68 4.62 9.78 7.88
CA GLY A 68 5.81 9.07 8.35
C GLY A 68 5.93 7.62 7.87
N TYR A 69 5.03 7.15 7.01
CA TYR A 69 5.23 5.88 6.32
C TYR A 69 6.43 5.98 5.38
N THR A 70 7.21 4.91 5.26
CA THR A 70 8.31 4.81 4.28
C THR A 70 8.33 3.42 3.66
N PHE A 71 8.76 3.32 2.40
CA PHE A 71 8.86 2.03 1.71
C PHE A 71 9.98 1.17 2.30
N ASP A 72 9.65 -0.07 2.68
CA ASP A 72 10.60 -1.04 3.21
C ASP A 72 11.00 -2.05 2.13
N ASN A 73 12.17 -1.85 1.54
CA ASN A 73 12.66 -2.71 0.46
C ASN A 73 12.93 -4.17 0.91
N LYS A 74 13.20 -4.40 2.20
CA LYS A 74 13.47 -5.75 2.72
C LYS A 74 12.18 -6.55 2.91
N LEU A 75 11.10 -5.86 3.29
CA LEU A 75 9.78 -6.48 3.47
C LEU A 75 8.93 -6.50 2.20
N SER A 76 9.31 -5.74 1.18
CA SER A 76 8.61 -5.64 -0.08
C SER A 76 9.07 -6.67 -1.11
N ASN A 77 8.21 -6.94 -2.08
CA ASN A 77 8.53 -7.72 -3.28
C ASN A 77 7.83 -7.11 -4.50
N ASN A 78 7.94 -7.76 -5.66
CA ASN A 78 7.43 -7.25 -6.93
C ASN A 78 5.92 -6.96 -6.95
N LEU A 79 5.13 -7.59 -6.08
CA LEU A 79 3.67 -7.44 -6.03
C LEU A 79 3.16 -6.89 -4.69
N GLN A 80 3.96 -6.92 -3.64
CA GLN A 80 3.59 -6.45 -2.31
C GLN A 80 4.54 -5.35 -1.86
N PHE A 81 4.02 -4.13 -1.75
CA PHE A 81 4.80 -2.97 -1.32
C PHE A 81 4.49 -2.71 0.14
N VAL A 82 5.47 -2.95 1.01
CA VAL A 82 5.33 -2.76 2.44
C VAL A 82 5.82 -1.36 2.79
N PHE A 83 4.95 -0.59 3.42
CA PHE A 83 5.26 0.70 3.99
C PHE A 83 5.20 0.60 5.52
N THR A 84 6.25 1.06 6.19
CA THR A 84 6.39 0.97 7.64
C THR A 84 6.42 2.35 8.27
N ARG A 85 5.87 2.45 9.48
CA ARG A 85 5.91 3.62 10.36
C ARG A 85 6.17 3.19 11.79
#